data_AF-A0A6S6U531-F1
#
_entry.id   AF-A0A6S6U531-F1
#
_cell.length_a   1.000
_cell.length_b   1.000
_cell.length_c   1.000
_cell.angle_alpha   90.00
_cell.angle_beta   90.00
_cell.angle_gamma   90.00
#
_symmetry.space_group_name_H-M   'P 1'
#
loop_
_entity.id
_entity.type
_entity.pdbx_description
1 polymer ?
#
loop_
_entity_poly.entity_id
_entity_poly.type
_entity_poly.pdbx_seq_one_letter_code
_entity_poly.pdbx_strand_id
1 'polypeptide(L)'
;MDFTVSYHPITTEQMREWYFDVFEDLGAAEDLKVRIPKEQLKHENLEELEIYYKGKYLEMLKRSRNLDYENFNKWHGYFLAIVQGFFEKFYFVQGAALSSVIDKEFSKMYFTPWREIIDADYIEDLSSASKLNGPFSAGAYLAPEQVKKLLNDYENDDYTKELLEEQFEGKRIEVLIAALKYASENNQGLIEATSVIDPGEELFEEPSCYSNLFNCDVISAAVFTTDLAAHYDAIYKGTGNDD
;
A
#
# COMPACT_ATOMS: atom_id res chain seq x y z
N MET A 1 -7.18 -13.79 -5.34
CA MET A 1 -6.26 -13.49 -4.22
C MET A 1 -7.14 -12.98 -3.11
N ASP A 2 -7.02 -13.53 -1.91
CA ASP A 2 -8.03 -13.30 -0.86
C ASP A 2 -7.59 -12.24 0.15
N PHE A 3 -6.46 -11.57 -0.14
CA PHE A 3 -5.92 -10.51 0.70
C PHE A 3 -6.26 -9.14 0.12
N THR A 4 -6.39 -8.16 1.00
CA THR A 4 -6.25 -6.77 0.61
C THR A 4 -4.87 -6.51 0.05
N VAL A 5 -4.83 -5.70 -0.99
CA VAL A 5 -3.62 -5.18 -1.61
C VAL A 5 -3.68 -3.67 -1.54
N SER A 6 -2.60 -3.08 -1.06
CA SER A 6 -2.46 -1.65 -0.78
C SER A 6 -1.34 -1.04 -1.59
N TYR A 7 -1.50 0.23 -1.95
CA TYR A 7 -0.60 1.01 -2.78
C TYR A 7 -0.16 2.27 -2.06
N HIS A 8 1.14 2.45 -1.91
CA HIS A 8 1.77 3.42 -1.02
C HIS A 8 2.73 4.32 -1.80
N PRO A 9 2.30 5.55 -2.17
CA PRO A 9 3.14 6.56 -2.81
C PRO A 9 4.31 7.00 -1.91
N ILE A 10 5.55 6.84 -2.37
CA ILE A 10 6.73 7.16 -1.57
C ILE A 10 8.00 7.40 -2.41
N THR A 11 8.85 8.34 -2.01
CA THR A 11 10.21 8.53 -2.57
C THR A 11 11.25 7.69 -1.83
N THR A 12 12.40 7.42 -2.45
CA THR A 12 13.51 6.74 -1.75
C THR A 12 14.07 7.56 -0.57
N GLU A 13 14.03 8.89 -0.66
CA GLU A 13 14.36 9.78 0.46
C GLU A 13 13.40 9.60 1.64
N GLN A 14 12.09 9.53 1.36
CA GLN A 14 11.07 9.24 2.36
C GLN A 14 11.21 7.83 2.95
N MET A 15 11.59 6.83 2.15
CA MET A 15 11.91 5.49 2.69
C MET A 15 13.06 5.56 3.69
N ARG A 16 14.11 6.33 3.38
CA ARG A 16 15.25 6.53 4.28
C ARG A 16 14.81 7.24 5.56
N GLU A 17 14.22 8.42 5.43
CA GLU A 17 13.90 9.29 6.56
C GLU A 17 12.80 8.71 7.46
N TRP A 18 11.76 8.13 6.89
CA TRP A 18 10.62 7.65 7.66
C TRP A 18 10.82 6.24 8.19
N TYR A 19 11.70 5.43 7.59
CA TYR A 19 11.91 4.05 8.03
C TYR A 19 13.34 3.74 8.42
N PHE A 20 14.31 3.76 7.50
CA PHE A 20 15.64 3.24 7.77
C PHE A 20 16.42 4.06 8.82
N ASP A 21 16.40 5.39 8.72
CA ASP A 21 17.05 6.27 9.70
C ASP A 21 16.47 6.05 11.12
N VAL A 22 15.16 5.85 11.21
CA VAL A 22 14.45 5.58 12.48
C VAL A 22 14.62 4.14 12.96
N PHE A 23 14.80 3.20 12.04
CA PHE A 23 15.09 1.80 12.33
C PHE A 23 16.43 1.68 13.06
N GLU A 24 17.45 2.43 12.63
CA GLU A 24 18.74 2.52 13.33
C GLU A 24 18.59 3.24 14.67
N ASP A 25 18.11 4.48 14.62
CA ASP A 25 17.94 5.35 15.79
C ASP A 25 16.49 5.84 15.91
N LEU A 26 15.78 5.32 16.91
CA LEU A 26 14.40 5.76 17.18
C LEU A 26 14.31 7.27 17.49
N GLY A 27 15.41 7.91 17.90
CA GLY A 27 15.50 9.35 18.09
C GLY A 27 15.33 10.16 16.81
N ALA A 28 15.66 9.60 15.63
CA ALA A 28 15.47 10.28 14.34
C ALA A 28 13.98 10.58 14.04
N ALA A 29 13.05 9.94 14.74
CA ALA A 29 11.63 10.24 14.65
C ALA A 29 11.21 11.54 15.37
N GLU A 30 12.05 12.16 16.20
CA GLU A 30 11.68 13.29 17.07
C GLU A 30 11.09 14.46 16.26
N ASP A 31 11.71 14.80 15.13
CA ASP A 31 11.27 15.91 14.28
C ASP A 31 10.25 15.51 13.20
N LEU A 32 9.99 14.21 13.03
CA LEU A 32 9.01 13.73 12.05
C LEU A 32 7.59 14.06 12.50
N LYS A 33 6.79 14.50 11.52
CA LYS A 33 5.38 14.85 11.68
C LYS A 33 4.50 13.87 10.91
N VAL A 34 3.71 13.10 11.64
CA VAL A 34 2.70 12.22 11.06
C VAL A 34 1.61 13.04 10.38
N ARG A 35 1.00 12.48 9.34
CA ARG A 35 -0.10 13.11 8.62
C ARG A 35 -1.40 12.88 9.38
N ILE A 36 -2.07 14.00 9.71
CA ILE A 36 -3.39 14.02 10.33
C ILE A 36 -4.41 14.63 9.35
N PRO A 37 -5.33 13.82 8.80
CA PRO A 37 -6.44 14.29 7.97
C PRO A 37 -7.34 15.30 8.69
N LYS A 38 -7.84 16.28 7.94
CA LYS A 38 -8.68 17.37 8.49
C LYS A 38 -9.98 16.85 9.08
N GLU A 39 -10.46 15.71 8.61
CA GLU A 39 -11.66 15.04 9.05
C GLU A 39 -11.55 14.62 10.52
N GLN A 40 -10.37 14.15 10.97
CA GLN A 40 -10.13 13.79 12.36
C GLN A 40 -10.12 15.02 13.29
N LEU A 41 -9.61 16.14 12.79
CA LEU A 41 -9.55 17.41 13.53
C LEU A 41 -10.93 18.03 13.83
N LYS A 42 -12.02 17.47 13.29
CA LYS A 42 -13.39 17.91 13.62
C LYS A 42 -13.83 17.45 15.01
N HIS A 43 -13.25 16.35 15.50
CA HIS A 43 -13.68 15.68 16.72
C HIS A 43 -12.57 15.57 17.77
N GLU A 44 -11.31 15.68 17.34
CA GLU A 44 -10.15 15.45 18.20
C GLU A 44 -9.11 16.59 18.10
N ASN A 45 -8.26 16.69 19.12
CA ASN A 45 -7.19 17.68 19.17
C ASN A 45 -5.97 17.23 18.34
N LEU A 46 -5.35 18.15 17.59
CA LEU A 46 -4.18 17.86 16.76
C LEU A 46 -3.00 17.28 17.57
N GLU A 47 -2.69 17.86 18.74
CA GLU A 47 -1.56 17.42 19.57
C GLU A 47 -1.78 16.00 20.10
N GLU A 48 -3.00 15.69 20.54
CA GLU A 48 -3.36 14.34 21.02
C GLU A 48 -3.25 13.30 19.89
N LEU A 49 -3.75 13.65 18.70
CA LEU A 49 -3.67 12.82 17.50
C LEU A 49 -2.22 12.60 17.04
N GLU A 50 -1.40 13.65 17.03
CA GLU A 50 0.03 13.55 16.67
C GLU A 50 0.77 12.63 17.66
N ILE A 51 0.54 12.78 18.96
CA ILE A 51 1.12 11.91 19.99
C ILE A 51 0.67 10.45 19.78
N TYR A 52 -0.63 10.24 19.54
CA TYR A 52 -1.19 8.91 19.34
C TYR A 52 -0.59 8.20 18.11
N TYR A 53 -0.63 8.84 16.94
CA TYR A 53 -0.14 8.23 15.70
C TYR A 53 1.38 8.12 15.66
N LYS A 54 2.12 9.07 16.24
CA LYS A 54 3.58 8.95 16.39
C LYS A 54 3.94 7.78 17.30
N GLY A 55 3.17 7.56 18.37
CA GLY A 55 3.30 6.39 19.23
C GLY A 55 3.09 5.07 18.47
N LYS A 56 2.03 4.98 17.66
CA LYS A 56 1.74 3.82 16.80
C LYS A 56 2.82 3.56 15.75
N TYR A 57 3.28 4.61 15.10
CA TYR A 57 4.40 4.55 14.16
C TYR A 57 5.67 3.96 14.83
N LEU A 58 6.07 4.49 15.98
CA LEU A 58 7.24 3.97 16.72
C LEU A 58 7.04 2.54 17.24
N GLU A 59 5.81 2.14 17.57
CA GLU A 59 5.47 0.76 17.92
C GLU A 59 5.75 -0.20 16.76
N MET A 60 5.37 0.18 15.53
CA MET A 60 5.63 -0.62 14.33
C MET A 60 7.13 -0.72 14.02
N LEU A 61 7.90 0.36 14.19
CA LEU A 61 9.35 0.34 14.04
C LEU A 61 10.01 -0.59 15.07
N LYS A 62 9.63 -0.47 16.35
CA LYS A 62 10.13 -1.37 17.42
C LYS A 62 9.79 -2.83 17.13
N ARG A 63 8.57 -3.09 16.63
CA ARG A 63 8.18 -4.44 16.20
C ARG A 63 9.08 -4.93 15.08
N SER A 64 9.32 -4.12 14.05
CA SER A 64 10.19 -4.44 12.94
C SER A 64 11.60 -4.82 13.40
N ARG A 65 12.20 -4.03 14.32
CA ARG A 65 13.54 -4.28 14.88
C ARG A 65 13.66 -5.57 15.69
N ASN A 66 12.55 -6.09 16.22
CA ASN A 66 12.51 -7.31 17.00
C ASN A 66 12.22 -8.57 16.14
N LEU A 67 12.04 -8.40 14.83
CA LEU A 67 11.90 -9.49 13.88
C LEU A 67 13.27 -9.81 13.26
N ASP A 68 13.42 -11.05 12.82
CA ASP A 68 14.61 -11.53 12.12
C ASP A 68 14.13 -12.45 10.99
N TYR A 69 13.99 -11.87 9.80
CA TYR A 69 13.42 -12.53 8.62
C TYR A 69 14.46 -12.58 7.50
N GLU A 70 14.59 -13.74 6.85
CA GLU A 70 15.46 -13.93 5.68
C GLU A 70 14.87 -13.36 4.37
N ASN A 71 13.74 -12.66 4.44
CA ASN A 71 12.99 -12.16 3.30
C ASN A 71 12.64 -10.68 3.45
N PHE A 72 13.21 -9.84 2.58
CA PHE A 72 13.01 -8.39 2.56
C PHE A 72 11.54 -8.00 2.45
N ASN A 73 10.79 -8.66 1.54
CA ASN A 73 9.39 -8.34 1.29
C ASN A 73 8.52 -8.52 2.54
N LYS A 74 8.78 -9.56 3.33
CA LYS A 74 8.07 -9.84 4.59
C LYS A 74 8.50 -8.95 5.74
N TRP A 75 9.69 -8.37 5.64
CA TRP A 75 10.30 -7.55 6.68
C TRP A 75 10.29 -6.08 6.28
N HIS A 76 11.45 -5.52 5.96
CA HIS A 76 11.64 -4.12 5.63
C HIS A 76 10.64 -3.61 4.58
N GLY A 77 10.40 -4.36 3.51
CA GLY A 77 9.44 -3.96 2.47
C GLY A 77 8.02 -3.78 3.03
N TYR A 78 7.53 -4.72 3.84
CA TYR A 78 6.19 -4.65 4.42
C TYR A 78 6.08 -3.51 5.45
N PHE A 79 7.09 -3.34 6.30
CA PHE A 79 7.11 -2.25 7.28
C PHE A 79 7.27 -0.87 6.64
N LEU A 80 7.96 -0.76 5.51
CA LEU A 80 7.98 0.47 4.70
C LEU A 80 6.57 0.90 4.28
N ALA A 81 5.74 -0.03 3.80
CA ALA A 81 4.35 0.25 3.45
C ALA A 81 3.51 0.69 4.66
N ILE A 82 3.64 -0.01 5.79
CA ILE A 82 2.97 0.38 7.05
C ILE A 82 3.36 1.81 7.46
N VAL A 83 4.66 2.09 7.45
CA VAL A 83 5.22 3.37 7.88
C VAL A 83 4.79 4.51 6.97
N GLN A 84 4.82 4.30 5.66
CA GLN A 84 4.36 5.27 4.68
C GLN A 84 2.95 5.77 5.00
N GLY A 85 2.03 4.87 5.38
CA GLY A 85 0.64 5.26 5.66
C GLY A 85 0.45 6.14 6.90
N PHE A 86 1.46 6.29 7.78
CA PHE A 86 1.41 7.28 8.86
C PHE A 86 1.73 8.69 8.39
N PHE A 87 2.51 8.82 7.31
CA PHE A 87 3.03 10.09 6.82
C PHE A 87 2.36 10.57 5.55
N GLU A 88 1.72 9.67 4.80
CA GLU A 88 1.08 10.03 3.55
C GLU A 88 -0.14 9.16 3.23
N LYS A 89 -0.93 9.61 2.25
CA LYS A 89 -2.05 8.85 1.71
C LYS A 89 -1.61 7.48 1.19
N PHE A 90 -2.50 6.51 1.33
CA PHE A 90 -2.39 5.22 0.65
C PHE A 90 -3.75 4.76 0.13
N TYR A 91 -3.74 3.69 -0.64
CA TYR A 91 -4.91 3.16 -1.34
C TYR A 91 -4.99 1.66 -1.13
N PHE A 92 -6.18 1.05 -1.23
CA PHE A 92 -6.29 -0.40 -1.22
C PHE A 92 -7.44 -0.92 -2.09
N VAL A 93 -7.30 -2.17 -2.51
CA VAL A 93 -8.34 -2.97 -3.17
C VAL A 93 -8.34 -4.37 -2.59
N GLN A 94 -9.49 -5.05 -2.63
CA GLN A 94 -9.57 -6.46 -2.30
C GLN A 94 -9.18 -7.29 -3.54
N GLY A 95 -8.17 -8.15 -3.40
CA GLY A 95 -7.88 -9.23 -4.35
C GLY A 95 -7.29 -8.86 -5.71
N ALA A 96 -6.85 -7.62 -5.93
CA ALA A 96 -6.19 -7.19 -7.18
C ALA A 96 -4.80 -6.60 -6.92
N ALA A 97 -3.78 -7.16 -7.57
CA ALA A 97 -2.37 -6.86 -7.37
C ALA A 97 -1.66 -6.58 -8.70
N LEU A 98 -0.82 -5.54 -8.75
CA LEU A 98 0.10 -5.29 -9.85
C LEU A 98 1.03 -6.49 -10.06
N SER A 99 1.57 -7.06 -8.99
CA SER A 99 2.48 -8.21 -9.12
C SER A 99 1.82 -9.52 -9.55
N SER A 100 0.49 -9.53 -9.63
CA SER A 100 -0.31 -10.64 -10.18
C SER A 100 -0.63 -10.50 -11.66
N VAL A 101 -0.32 -9.37 -12.31
CA VAL A 101 -0.51 -9.19 -13.75
C VAL A 101 0.19 -10.32 -14.52
N ILE A 102 -0.56 -11.00 -15.38
CA ILE A 102 -0.16 -12.27 -16.01
C ILE A 102 0.94 -12.08 -17.06
N ASP A 103 0.99 -10.91 -17.71
CA ASP A 103 2.03 -10.60 -18.69
C ASP A 103 3.41 -10.44 -18.02
N LYS A 104 4.38 -11.23 -18.47
CA LYS A 104 5.76 -11.18 -17.96
C LYS A 104 6.52 -9.94 -18.40
N GLU A 105 6.15 -9.34 -19.54
CA GLU A 105 6.79 -8.11 -20.00
C GLU A 105 6.34 -6.91 -19.18
N PHE A 106 5.09 -6.93 -18.66
CA PHE A 106 4.58 -5.92 -17.74
C PHE A 106 5.52 -5.69 -16.55
N SER A 107 5.88 -6.75 -15.82
CA SER A 107 6.74 -6.61 -14.64
C SER A 107 8.14 -6.10 -14.99
N LYS A 108 8.68 -6.49 -16.16
CA LYS A 108 10.00 -6.02 -16.62
C LYS A 108 9.98 -4.55 -17.00
N MET A 109 8.86 -4.08 -17.53
CA MET A 109 8.69 -2.72 -18.00
C MET A 109 8.44 -1.72 -16.87
N TYR A 110 7.67 -2.13 -15.86
CA TYR A 110 7.19 -1.22 -14.83
C TYR A 110 7.79 -1.45 -13.45
N PHE A 111 8.30 -2.63 -13.11
CA PHE A 111 8.82 -2.84 -11.75
C PHE A 111 10.30 -2.49 -11.66
N THR A 112 10.64 -1.78 -10.60
CA THR A 112 12.02 -1.48 -10.22
C THR A 112 12.45 -2.48 -9.14
N PRO A 113 13.54 -3.23 -9.33
CA PRO A 113 14.05 -4.14 -8.31
C PRO A 113 14.40 -3.42 -7.01
N TRP A 114 14.00 -3.99 -5.87
CA TRP A 114 14.30 -3.43 -4.55
C TRP A 114 15.81 -3.21 -4.32
N ARG A 115 16.66 -4.09 -4.84
CA ARG A 115 18.12 -3.97 -4.73
C ARG A 115 18.72 -2.77 -5.46
N GLU A 116 17.97 -2.14 -6.37
CA GLU A 116 18.43 -0.93 -7.07
C GLU A 116 18.14 0.35 -6.26
N ILE A 117 17.25 0.28 -5.27
CA ILE A 117 16.76 1.46 -4.54
C ILE A 117 16.98 1.41 -3.03
N ILE A 118 17.23 0.22 -2.47
CA ILE A 118 17.50 0.02 -1.04
C ILE A 118 19.01 -0.12 -0.83
N ASP A 119 19.51 0.46 0.27
CA ASP A 119 20.91 0.31 0.66
C ASP A 119 21.26 -1.17 0.88
N ALA A 120 22.49 -1.56 0.51
CA ALA A 120 22.97 -2.94 0.56
C ALA A 120 22.88 -3.52 1.98
N ASP A 121 23.16 -2.70 2.99
CA ASP A 121 23.09 -3.08 4.41
C ASP A 121 21.72 -3.62 4.83
N TYR A 122 20.65 -3.29 4.12
CA TYR A 122 19.27 -3.74 4.41
C TYR A 122 18.75 -4.83 3.47
N ILE A 123 19.52 -5.27 2.46
CA ILE A 123 18.98 -6.18 1.43
C ILE A 123 19.96 -7.21 0.87
N GLU A 124 21.28 -7.04 1.03
CA GLU A 124 22.28 -7.91 0.40
C GLU A 124 22.11 -9.38 0.83
N ASP A 125 21.95 -9.60 2.13
CA ASP A 125 21.78 -10.93 2.72
C ASP A 125 20.33 -11.46 2.68
N LEU A 126 19.39 -10.68 2.15
CA LEU A 126 17.97 -11.02 2.15
C LEU A 126 17.48 -11.51 0.79
N SER A 127 16.60 -12.52 0.83
CA SER A 127 15.79 -12.84 -0.34
C SER A 127 14.81 -11.69 -0.62
N SER A 128 14.70 -11.28 -1.88
CA SER A 128 13.84 -10.17 -2.31
C SER A 128 13.21 -10.47 -3.66
N ALA A 129 11.95 -10.09 -3.86
CA ALA A 129 11.24 -10.25 -5.13
C ALA A 129 10.37 -9.02 -5.44
N SER A 130 10.08 -8.78 -6.72
CA SER A 130 9.08 -7.78 -7.14
C SER A 130 7.67 -8.38 -7.18
N LYS A 131 7.36 -9.29 -6.24
CA LYS A 131 6.08 -10.00 -6.12
C LYS A 131 5.69 -10.20 -4.68
N LEU A 132 4.38 -10.25 -4.44
CA LEU A 132 3.81 -10.60 -3.14
C LEU A 132 4.16 -12.03 -2.75
N ASN A 133 4.41 -12.26 -1.45
CA ASN A 133 4.72 -13.57 -0.87
C ASN A 133 3.64 -13.97 0.15
N GLY A 134 2.37 -13.97 -0.21
CA GLY A 134 1.26 -14.22 0.73
C GLY A 134 0.93 -13.00 1.61
N PRO A 135 0.31 -13.18 2.79
CA PRO A 135 -0.13 -12.07 3.65
C PRO A 135 1.06 -11.35 4.30
N PHE A 136 0.91 -10.09 4.71
CA PHE A 136 1.96 -9.31 5.38
C PHE A 136 3.26 -9.24 4.57
N SER A 137 3.16 -8.85 3.30
CA SER A 137 4.29 -8.81 2.36
C SER A 137 4.22 -7.55 1.52
N ALA A 138 5.35 -6.90 1.29
CA ALA A 138 5.50 -6.03 0.13
C ALA A 138 5.60 -6.85 -1.17
N GLY A 139 5.32 -6.21 -2.29
CA GLY A 139 5.31 -6.81 -3.61
C GLY A 139 6.11 -5.98 -4.61
N ALA A 140 5.43 -5.55 -5.67
CA ALA A 140 6.02 -4.67 -6.67
C ALA A 140 6.40 -3.29 -6.07
N TYR A 141 7.51 -2.74 -6.57
CA TYR A 141 7.84 -1.33 -6.43
C TYR A 141 7.96 -0.72 -7.83
N LEU A 142 7.35 0.45 -8.02
CA LEU A 142 7.49 1.25 -9.24
C LEU A 142 8.24 2.52 -8.84
N ALA A 143 9.41 2.78 -9.43
CA ALA A 143 10.08 4.07 -9.25
C ALA A 143 9.28 5.21 -9.93
N PRO A 144 9.54 6.49 -9.60
CA PRO A 144 8.73 7.62 -10.08
C PRO A 144 8.54 7.67 -11.60
N GLU A 145 9.57 7.31 -12.37
CA GLU A 145 9.48 7.28 -13.83
C GLU A 145 8.61 6.12 -14.34
N GLN A 146 8.65 4.97 -13.69
CA GLN A 146 7.80 3.81 -14.01
C GLN A 146 6.33 4.07 -13.63
N VAL A 147 6.07 4.81 -12.55
CA VAL A 147 4.72 5.29 -12.21
C VAL A 147 4.16 6.15 -13.34
N LYS A 148 4.91 7.18 -13.76
CA LYS A 148 4.51 8.07 -14.88
C LYS A 148 4.32 7.29 -16.17
N LYS A 149 5.23 6.35 -16.46
CA LYS A 149 5.16 5.48 -17.64
C LYS A 149 3.89 4.64 -17.63
N LEU A 150 3.63 3.91 -16.56
CA LEU A 150 2.44 3.05 -16.44
C LEU A 150 1.15 3.86 -16.57
N LEU A 151 1.10 5.04 -15.93
CA LEU A 151 -0.04 5.93 -16.03
C LEU A 151 -0.25 6.42 -17.47
N ASN A 152 0.81 6.85 -18.14
CA ASN A 152 0.76 7.27 -19.54
C ASN A 152 0.28 6.13 -20.45
N ASP A 153 0.81 4.92 -20.26
CA ASP A 153 0.48 3.79 -21.11
C ASP A 153 -0.94 3.30 -20.86
N TYR A 154 -1.44 3.33 -19.62
CA TYR A 154 -2.86 3.10 -19.35
C TYR A 154 -3.78 4.10 -20.09
N GLU A 155 -3.35 5.35 -20.25
CA GLU A 155 -4.15 6.39 -20.91
C GLU A 155 -4.05 6.35 -22.45
N ASN A 156 -2.96 5.80 -23.01
CA ASN A 156 -2.62 5.96 -24.43
C ASN A 156 -2.29 4.65 -25.18
N ASP A 157 -2.18 3.52 -24.49
CA ASP A 157 -1.91 2.20 -25.07
C ASP A 157 -3.06 1.23 -24.75
N ASP A 158 -3.83 0.89 -25.78
CA ASP A 158 -5.02 0.03 -25.66
C ASP A 158 -4.68 -1.33 -25.04
N TYR A 159 -3.50 -1.89 -25.34
CA TYR A 159 -3.06 -3.18 -24.78
C TYR A 159 -2.85 -3.09 -23.27
N THR A 160 -2.07 -2.11 -22.80
CA THR A 160 -1.82 -1.90 -21.37
C THR A 160 -3.11 -1.60 -20.62
N LYS A 161 -4.01 -0.83 -21.23
CA LYS A 161 -5.33 -0.53 -20.66
C LYS A 161 -6.18 -1.79 -20.50
N GLU A 162 -6.39 -2.54 -21.57
CA GLU A 162 -7.17 -3.79 -21.55
C GLU A 162 -6.59 -4.78 -20.54
N LEU A 163 -5.27 -4.95 -20.54
CA LEU A 163 -4.57 -5.81 -19.58
C LEU A 163 -4.85 -5.40 -18.13
N LEU A 164 -4.78 -4.12 -17.80
CA LEU A 164 -5.03 -3.66 -16.43
C LEU A 164 -6.51 -3.75 -16.05
N GLU A 165 -7.44 -3.41 -16.94
CA GLU A 165 -8.89 -3.52 -16.69
C GLU A 165 -9.32 -4.99 -16.49
N GLU A 166 -8.69 -5.94 -17.19
CA GLU A 166 -8.91 -7.38 -16.97
C GLU A 166 -8.39 -7.85 -15.60
N GLN A 167 -7.23 -7.35 -15.15
CA GLN A 167 -6.65 -7.76 -13.87
C GLN A 167 -7.28 -7.04 -12.67
N PHE A 168 -7.81 -5.84 -12.88
CA PHE A 168 -8.45 -5.00 -11.87
C PHE A 168 -9.93 -4.82 -12.18
N GLU A 169 -10.66 -5.94 -12.17
CA GLU A 169 -12.07 -5.99 -12.56
C GLU A 169 -12.95 -4.93 -11.84
N GLY A 170 -13.92 -4.41 -12.58
CA GLY A 170 -14.89 -3.44 -12.07
C GLY A 170 -14.24 -2.11 -11.73
N LYS A 171 -14.51 -1.59 -10.53
CA LYS A 171 -14.02 -0.28 -10.09
C LYS A 171 -12.65 -0.34 -9.41
N ARG A 172 -12.05 -1.52 -9.26
CA ARG A 172 -10.72 -1.67 -8.62
C ARG A 172 -9.65 -0.94 -9.39
N ILE A 173 -9.76 -0.89 -10.72
CA ILE A 173 -8.84 -0.14 -11.58
C ILE A 173 -8.85 1.36 -11.22
N GLU A 174 -10.01 1.94 -10.86
CA GLU A 174 -10.11 3.35 -10.51
C GLU A 174 -9.23 3.70 -9.29
N VAL A 175 -9.12 2.77 -8.33
CA VAL A 175 -8.25 2.93 -7.14
C VAL A 175 -6.77 2.90 -7.52
N LEU A 176 -6.36 1.95 -8.36
CA LEU A 176 -4.97 1.88 -8.85
C LEU A 176 -4.60 3.16 -9.61
N ILE A 177 -5.47 3.62 -10.51
CA ILE A 177 -5.25 4.85 -11.28
C ILE A 177 -5.20 6.07 -10.37
N ALA A 178 -6.02 6.14 -9.32
CA ALA A 178 -5.93 7.20 -8.33
C ALA A 178 -4.58 7.20 -7.59
N ALA A 179 -4.08 6.02 -7.22
CA ALA A 179 -2.77 5.88 -6.58
C ALA A 179 -1.62 6.30 -7.51
N LEU A 180 -1.66 5.87 -8.78
CA LEU A 180 -0.67 6.24 -9.80
C LEU A 180 -0.69 7.74 -10.10
N LYS A 181 -1.87 8.36 -10.21
CA LYS A 181 -2.01 9.81 -10.41
C LYS A 181 -1.42 10.58 -9.24
N TYR A 182 -1.77 10.20 -8.02
CA TYR A 182 -1.23 10.85 -6.83
C TYR A 182 0.30 10.72 -6.76
N ALA A 183 0.85 9.53 -6.97
CA ALA A 183 2.29 9.32 -6.97
C ALA A 183 2.98 10.11 -8.10
N SER A 184 2.41 10.12 -9.30
CA SER A 184 2.92 10.87 -10.46
C SER A 184 2.97 12.38 -10.20
N GLU A 185 1.87 12.95 -9.68
CA GLU A 185 1.77 14.38 -9.36
C GLU A 185 2.78 14.83 -8.30
N ASN A 186 3.13 13.94 -7.37
CA ASN A 186 4.08 14.20 -6.29
C ASN A 186 5.50 13.71 -6.60
N ASN A 187 5.76 13.21 -7.81
CA ASN A 187 7.05 12.63 -8.23
C ASN A 187 7.56 11.52 -7.28
N GLN A 188 6.63 10.67 -6.83
CA GLN A 188 6.87 9.54 -5.95
C GLN A 188 6.86 8.22 -6.72
N GLY A 189 7.53 7.21 -6.16
CA GLY A 189 7.32 5.82 -6.54
C GLY A 189 6.06 5.25 -5.88
N LEU A 190 5.79 3.97 -6.08
CA LEU A 190 4.63 3.28 -5.53
C LEU A 190 5.04 1.89 -5.01
N ILE A 191 4.79 1.64 -3.73
CA ILE A 191 4.94 0.30 -3.11
C ILE A 191 3.59 -0.41 -3.13
N GLU A 192 3.60 -1.67 -3.56
CA GLU A 192 2.50 -2.62 -3.35
C GLU A 192 2.72 -3.43 -2.05
N ALA A 193 1.69 -3.63 -1.24
CA ALA A 193 1.75 -4.50 -0.05
C ALA A 193 0.42 -5.18 0.28
N THR A 194 0.47 -6.37 0.89
CA THR A 194 -0.72 -7.11 1.35
C THR A 194 -0.98 -6.95 2.85
N SER A 195 -2.26 -6.91 3.22
CA SER A 195 -2.70 -7.00 4.63
C SER A 195 -2.23 -5.86 5.54
N VAL A 196 -1.90 -4.68 5.00
CA VAL A 196 -1.67 -3.45 5.79
C VAL A 196 -2.97 -2.97 6.44
N ILE A 197 -4.08 -3.17 5.73
CA ILE A 197 -5.44 -2.91 6.16
C ILE A 197 -6.26 -4.19 6.02
N ASP A 198 -7.08 -4.48 7.02
CA ASP A 198 -8.10 -5.50 6.99
C ASP A 198 -9.47 -4.79 7.11
N PRO A 199 -10.24 -4.70 6.01
CA PRO A 199 -11.47 -3.92 5.97
C PRO A 199 -12.64 -4.63 6.66
N GLY A 200 -12.45 -5.86 7.14
CA GLY A 200 -13.52 -6.74 7.60
C GLY A 200 -14.21 -7.48 6.45
N GLU A 201 -14.94 -8.54 6.77
CA GLU A 201 -15.70 -9.32 5.79
C GLU A 201 -17.21 -9.01 5.86
N GLU A 202 -17.65 -8.29 6.91
CA GLU A 202 -19.05 -7.92 7.11
C GLU A 202 -19.31 -6.42 6.86
N LEU A 203 -20.53 -6.10 6.40
CA LEU A 203 -20.96 -4.72 6.07
C LEU A 203 -20.81 -3.70 7.21
N PHE A 204 -20.77 -4.14 8.46
CA PHE A 204 -20.76 -3.29 9.65
C PHE A 204 -19.56 -3.55 10.57
N GLU A 205 -18.57 -4.31 10.11
CA GLU A 205 -17.35 -4.56 10.87
C GLU A 205 -16.45 -3.31 10.87
N GLU A 206 -15.82 -3.02 12.01
CA GLU A 206 -14.83 -1.95 12.07
C GLU A 206 -13.50 -2.44 11.46
N PRO A 207 -12.95 -1.73 10.46
CA PRO A 207 -11.71 -2.15 9.82
C PRO A 207 -10.52 -2.02 10.78
N SER A 208 -9.56 -2.94 10.67
CA SER A 208 -8.28 -2.85 11.36
C SER A 208 -7.17 -2.42 10.40
N CYS A 209 -6.20 -1.64 10.88
CA CYS A 209 -5.10 -1.16 10.06
C CYS A 209 -3.82 -1.08 10.90
N TYR A 210 -2.70 -1.54 10.32
CA TYR A 210 -1.37 -1.40 10.93
C TYR A 210 -0.80 0.01 10.82
N SER A 211 -1.44 0.88 10.02
CA SER A 211 -1.06 2.26 9.78
C SER A 211 -2.14 3.25 10.26
N ASN A 212 -2.09 4.51 9.82
CA ASN A 212 -3.19 5.45 10.05
C ASN A 212 -4.32 5.22 9.01
N LEU A 213 -5.37 4.51 9.43
CA LEU A 213 -6.57 4.24 8.60
C LEU A 213 -7.12 5.49 7.89
N PHE A 214 -7.11 6.66 8.54
CA PHE A 214 -7.68 7.88 7.97
C PHE A 214 -6.84 8.49 6.85
N ASN A 215 -5.59 8.03 6.67
CA ASN A 215 -4.80 8.34 5.49
C ASN A 215 -5.13 7.45 4.28
N CYS A 216 -5.95 6.41 4.45
CA CYS A 216 -6.50 5.68 3.32
C CYS A 216 -7.43 6.59 2.50
N ASP A 217 -7.19 6.69 1.19
CA ASP A 217 -8.06 7.47 0.33
C ASP A 217 -9.46 6.85 0.24
N VAL A 218 -10.48 7.71 0.33
CA VAL A 218 -11.90 7.33 0.41
C VAL A 218 -12.37 6.52 -0.79
N ILE A 219 -11.72 6.65 -1.95
CA ILE A 219 -12.06 5.85 -3.13
C ILE A 219 -11.92 4.35 -2.85
N SER A 220 -10.92 3.95 -2.05
CA SER A 220 -10.68 2.55 -1.67
C SER A 220 -11.86 2.00 -0.87
N ALA A 221 -12.30 2.75 0.14
CA ALA A 221 -13.46 2.39 0.97
C ALA A 221 -14.75 2.36 0.14
N ALA A 222 -14.96 3.31 -0.77
CA ALA A 222 -16.14 3.37 -1.63
C ALA A 222 -16.21 2.16 -2.59
N VAL A 223 -15.09 1.77 -3.20
CA VAL A 223 -15.03 0.60 -4.09
C VAL A 223 -15.25 -0.68 -3.28
N PHE A 224 -14.55 -0.86 -2.16
CA PHE A 224 -14.71 -2.04 -1.31
C PHE A 224 -16.16 -2.22 -0.83
N THR A 225 -16.77 -1.17 -0.28
CA THR A 225 -18.15 -1.23 0.21
C THR A 225 -19.17 -1.47 -0.90
N THR A 226 -18.92 -0.99 -2.11
CA THR A 226 -19.77 -1.26 -3.28
C THR A 226 -19.70 -2.74 -3.66
N ASP A 227 -18.48 -3.30 -3.75
CA ASP A 227 -18.26 -4.72 -4.05
C ASP A 227 -18.91 -5.61 -2.98
N LEU A 228 -18.73 -5.27 -1.70
CA LEU A 228 -19.29 -6.01 -0.57
C LEU A 228 -20.83 -5.96 -0.55
N ALA A 229 -21.42 -4.80 -0.82
CA ALA A 229 -22.88 -4.66 -0.90
C ALA A 229 -23.46 -5.49 -2.07
N ALA A 230 -22.78 -5.53 -3.22
CA ALA A 230 -23.19 -6.34 -4.35
C ALA A 230 -23.11 -7.84 -4.05
N HIS A 231 -22.08 -8.28 -3.32
CA HIS A 231 -21.94 -9.66 -2.85
C HIS A 231 -23.12 -10.06 -1.95
N TYR A 232 -23.43 -9.27 -0.91
CA TYR A 232 -24.58 -9.55 -0.03
C TYR A 232 -25.94 -9.48 -0.76
N ASP A 233 -26.12 -8.56 -1.70
CA ASP A 233 -27.33 -8.50 -2.52
C ASP A 233 -27.52 -9.78 -3.35
N ALA A 234 -26.43 -10.34 -3.90
CA ALA A 234 -26.47 -11.62 -4.61
C ALA A 234 -26.83 -12.79 -3.68
N ILE A 235 -26.28 -12.83 -2.45
CA ILE A 235 -26.63 -13.81 -1.41
C ILE A 235 -28.13 -13.70 -1.09
N TYR A 236 -28.64 -12.50 -0.79
CA TYR A 236 -30.04 -12.30 -0.43
C TYR A 236 -31.02 -12.63 -1.57
N LYS A 237 -30.59 -12.53 -2.82
CA LYS A 237 -31.35 -12.94 -4.00
C LYS A 237 -31.26 -14.44 -4.31
N GLY A 238 -30.44 -15.19 -3.58
CA GLY A 238 -30.17 -16.61 -3.83
C GLY A 238 -29.39 -16.87 -5.12
N THR A 239 -28.65 -15.87 -5.60
CA THR A 239 -27.83 -15.95 -6.82
C THR A 239 -26.32 -15.95 -6.53
N GLY A 240 -25.93 -15.72 -5.27
CA GLY A 240 -24.54 -15.80 -4.79
C GLY A 240 -24.27 -17.10 -4.04
N ASN A 241 -22.99 -17.44 -3.85
CA ASN A 241 -22.55 -18.49 -2.94
C ASN A 241 -22.30 -17.87 -1.55
N ASP A 242 -22.58 -18.65 -0.50
CA ASP A 242 -22.38 -18.28 0.93
C ASP A 242 -20.93 -18.50 1.41
N ASP A 243 -19.97 -18.72 0.50
CA ASP A 243 -18.58 -19.12 0.80
C ASP A 243 -17.65 -17.92 1.01
#